data_AF-A0A962ZFT7-F1
#
_entry.id   AF-A0A962ZFT7-F1
#
_cell.length_a   1.000
_cell.length_b   1.000
_cell.length_c   1.000
_cell.angle_alpha   90.00
_cell.angle_beta   90.00
_cell.angle_gamma   90.00
#
_symmetry.space_group_name_H-M   'P 1'
#
loop_
_entity.id
_entity.type
_entity.pdbx_description
1 polymer ?
#
loop_
_entity_poly.entity_id
_entity_poly.type
_entity_poly.pdbx_seq_one_letter_code
_entity_poly.pdbx_strand_id
1 'polypeptide(L)'
;LDGTASKMSTRVFIGVGVQRANTRRVWVASEQLTALPKKGRYQQELPAVSMPLRDGDRVGLVVYGYSWHYFTNPSYWFSNARVRGEASLPIVELEEE
;
A
#
# COMPACT_ATOMS: atom_id res chain seq x y z
N LEU A 1 11.67 9.84 15.99
CA LEU A 1 11.18 8.44 15.98
C LEU A 1 10.68 8.14 17.39
N ASP A 2 9.44 7.65 17.53
CA ASP A 2 8.78 7.46 18.83
C ASP A 2 9.47 6.38 19.70
N GLY A 3 9.50 6.59 21.02
CA GLY A 3 10.28 5.78 21.99
C GLY A 3 9.77 4.35 22.19
N THR A 4 8.57 4.04 21.70
CA THR A 4 7.96 2.69 21.74
C THR A 4 8.34 1.81 20.54
N ALA A 5 9.10 2.33 19.58
CA ALA A 5 9.29 1.64 18.32
C ALA A 5 10.47 0.66 18.39
N SER A 6 10.17 -0.64 18.28
CA SER A 6 11.10 -1.78 18.28
C SER A 6 12.40 -1.54 17.48
N LYS A 7 13.51 -2.12 17.97
CA LYS A 7 14.82 -2.17 17.26
C LYS A 7 14.76 -3.06 16.01
N MET A 8 13.83 -4.00 15.93
CA MET A 8 13.63 -4.86 14.76
C MET A 8 12.87 -4.11 13.66
N SER A 9 13.36 -4.16 12.41
CA SER A 9 12.64 -3.60 11.27
C SER A 9 11.80 -4.66 10.57
N THR A 10 10.48 -4.51 10.64
CA THR A 10 9.55 -5.23 9.75
C THR A 10 9.58 -4.62 8.35
N ARG A 11 9.63 -5.48 7.33
CA ARG A 11 9.42 -5.06 5.94
C ARG A 11 7.93 -4.97 5.68
N VAL A 12 7.52 -3.86 5.08
CA VAL A 12 6.13 -3.62 4.70
C VAL A 12 6.10 -3.35 3.20
N PHE A 13 5.05 -3.79 2.53
CA PHE A 13 4.82 -3.53 1.12
C PHE A 13 3.57 -2.66 0.98
N ILE A 14 3.66 -1.62 0.17
CA ILE A 14 2.56 -0.70 -0.09
C ILE A 14 2.18 -0.75 -1.56
N GLY A 15 0.90 -0.57 -1.86
CA GLY A 15 0.40 -0.49 -3.22
C GLY A 15 -0.97 0.18 -3.28
N VAL A 16 -1.54 0.22 -4.47
CA VAL A 16 -2.88 0.76 -4.70
C VAL A 16 -3.89 -0.38 -4.65
N GLY A 17 -4.97 -0.19 -3.89
CA GLY A 17 -6.09 -1.13 -3.84
C GLY A 17 -7.41 -0.45 -4.17
N VAL A 18 -8.32 -1.25 -4.71
CA VAL A 18 -9.70 -0.86 -5.00
C VAL A 18 -10.63 -1.75 -4.18
N GLN A 19 -11.51 -1.12 -3.43
CA GLN A 19 -12.62 -1.78 -2.76
C GLN A 19 -13.88 -1.53 -3.58
N ARG A 20 -14.49 -2.60 -4.10
CA ARG A 20 -15.74 -2.48 -4.87
C ARG A 20 -16.89 -2.01 -3.98
N ALA A 21 -17.78 -1.20 -4.54
CA ALA A 21 -19.00 -0.74 -3.88
C ALA A 21 -19.75 -1.91 -3.20
N ASN A 22 -20.20 -1.70 -1.96
CA ASN A 22 -20.93 -2.69 -1.15
C ASN A 22 -20.17 -4.00 -0.84
N THR A 23 -18.87 -4.07 -1.10
CA THR A 23 -18.05 -5.24 -0.73
C THR A 23 -17.10 -4.89 0.40
N ARG A 24 -16.77 -5.86 1.26
CA ARG A 24 -15.68 -5.72 2.24
C ARG A 24 -14.31 -6.10 1.68
N ARG A 25 -14.27 -6.72 0.49
CA ARG A 25 -13.05 -7.25 -0.09
C ARG A 25 -12.28 -6.15 -0.80
N VAL A 26 -11.03 -5.95 -0.41
CA VAL A 26 -10.09 -5.06 -1.10
C VAL A 26 -9.31 -5.88 -2.13
N TRP A 27 -9.20 -5.34 -3.34
CA TRP A 27 -8.47 -5.95 -4.43
C TRP A 27 -7.23 -5.10 -4.66
N VAL A 28 -6.06 -5.73 -4.77
CA VAL A 28 -4.85 -5.00 -5.18
C VAL A 28 -5.03 -4.64 -6.65
N ALA A 29 -4.91 -3.36 -6.98
CA ALA A 29 -5.10 -2.88 -8.35
C ALA A 29 -4.02 -3.45 -9.29
N SER A 30 -2.82 -3.70 -8.77
CA SER A 30 -1.70 -4.31 -9.47
C SER A 30 -0.75 -4.98 -8.47
N GLU A 31 -0.13 -6.10 -8.83
CA GLU A 31 0.88 -6.78 -8.00
C GLU A 31 2.20 -6.00 -7.86
N GLN A 32 2.28 -4.81 -8.46
CA GLN A 32 3.39 -3.87 -8.33
C GLN A 32 3.37 -3.18 -6.95
N LEU A 33 3.71 -3.95 -5.92
CA LEU A 33 3.88 -3.45 -4.57
C LEU A 33 5.27 -2.81 -4.42
N THR A 34 5.33 -1.64 -3.80
CA THR A 34 6.58 -0.97 -3.44
C THR A 34 7.01 -1.37 -2.03
N ALA A 35 8.25 -1.81 -1.88
CA ALA A 35 8.79 -2.19 -0.59
C ALA A 35 9.16 -0.96 0.26
N LEU A 36 8.81 -1.00 1.54
CA LEU A 36 9.35 -0.18 2.61
C LEU A 36 10.28 -1.07 3.44
N PRO A 37 11.58 -1.16 3.08
CA PRO A 37 12.45 -2.26 3.51
C PRO A 37 12.92 -2.18 4.96
N LYS A 38 12.85 -0.98 5.58
CA LYS A 38 13.26 -0.77 6.97
C LYS A 38 12.40 0.29 7.63
N LYS A 39 12.55 0.46 8.94
CA LYS A 39 11.92 1.57 9.66
C LYS A 39 12.52 2.89 9.19
N GLY A 40 11.67 3.84 8.80
CA GLY A 40 12.11 5.14 8.30
C GLY A 40 10.95 6.00 7.81
N ARG A 41 11.30 7.21 7.35
CA ARG A 41 10.39 8.06 6.58
C ARG A 41 10.70 7.83 5.10
N TYR A 42 9.66 7.65 4.31
CA TYR A 42 9.74 7.42 2.88
C TYR A 42 8.91 8.47 2.16
N GLN A 43 9.45 9.00 1.07
CA GLN A 43 8.75 9.84 0.11
C GLN A 43 9.07 9.25 -1.25
N GLN A 44 8.08 8.60 -1.85
CA GLN A 44 8.26 7.82 -3.07
C GLN A 44 6.97 7.84 -3.86
N GLU A 45 7.09 7.85 -5.19
CA GLU A 45 5.98 7.63 -6.07
C GLU A 45 5.65 6.14 -6.15
N LEU A 46 4.36 5.83 -6.22
CA LEU A 46 3.91 4.47 -6.44
C LEU A 46 3.86 4.18 -7.95
N PRO A 47 4.05 2.92 -8.35
CA PRO A 47 3.88 2.51 -9.73
C PRO A 47 2.51 2.93 -10.26
N ALA A 48 2.50 3.44 -11.49
CA ALA A 48 1.26 3.80 -12.16
C ALA A 48 0.40 2.55 -12.36
N VAL A 49 -0.88 2.64 -11.98
CA VAL A 49 -1.86 1.57 -12.16
C VAL A 49 -3.03 2.08 -12.99
N SER A 50 -3.53 1.23 -13.88
CA SER A 50 -4.75 1.49 -14.64
C SER A 50 -5.76 0.41 -14.34
N MET A 51 -6.92 0.79 -13.81
CA MET A 51 -7.99 -0.13 -13.47
C MET A 51 -9.35 0.57 -13.64
N PRO A 52 -10.34 -0.09 -14.26
CA PRO A 52 -11.67 0.49 -14.39
C PRO A 52 -12.35 0.59 -13.03
N LEU A 53 -12.76 1.80 -12.68
CA LEU A 53 -13.55 2.11 -11.48
C LEU A 53 -15.03 2.15 -11.84
N ARG A 54 -15.87 1.77 -10.87
CA ARG A 54 -17.32 1.91 -10.94
C ARG A 54 -17.76 2.91 -9.89
N ASP A 55 -18.96 3.46 -10.09
CA ASP A 55 -19.55 4.34 -9.09
C ASP A 55 -19.65 3.65 -7.72
N GLY A 56 -19.29 4.38 -6.66
CA GLY A 56 -19.20 3.87 -5.29
C GLY A 56 -17.96 3.03 -4.96
N ASP A 57 -17.04 2.77 -5.90
CA ASP A 57 -15.76 2.14 -5.60
C ASP A 57 -14.88 3.07 -4.76
N ARG A 58 -14.07 2.48 -3.86
CA ARG A 58 -13.10 3.22 -3.04
C ARG A 58 -11.69 2.86 -3.46
N VAL A 59 -10.89 3.87 -3.77
CA VAL A 59 -9.46 3.73 -4.06
C VAL A 59 -8.67 4.12 -2.81
N GLY A 60 -7.63 3.36 -2.49
CA GLY A 60 -6.77 3.68 -1.36
C GLY A 60 -5.45 2.93 -1.38
N LEU A 61 -4.67 3.13 -0.32
CA LEU A 61 -3.44 2.39 -0.09
C LEU A 61 -3.72 1.05 0.58
N VAL A 62 -3.11 -0.01 0.04
CA VAL A 62 -3.02 -1.30 0.71
C VAL A 62 -1.65 -1.45 1.35
N VAL A 63 -1.63 -2.03 2.55
CA VAL A 63 -0.41 -2.24 3.35
C VAL A 63 -0.33 -3.72 3.67
N TYR A 64 0.71 -4.38 3.18
CA TYR A 64 0.95 -5.80 3.39
C TYR A 64 2.21 -6.01 4.23
N GLY A 65 2.09 -6.83 5.27
CA GLY A 65 3.24 -7.37 6.01
C GLY A 65 3.88 -8.60 5.34
N TYR A 66 3.23 -9.10 4.28
CA TYR A 66 3.59 -10.32 3.56
C TYR A 66 3.19 -10.20 2.08
N SER A 67 4.07 -10.61 1.18
CA SER A 67 3.76 -10.78 -0.24
C SER A 67 4.33 -12.12 -0.70
N TRP A 68 3.59 -12.85 -1.55
CA TRP A 68 4.02 -14.15 -2.08
C TRP A 68 5.36 -14.06 -2.84
N HIS A 69 5.65 -12.91 -3.46
CA HIS A 69 6.95 -12.65 -4.09
C HIS A 69 8.13 -12.62 -3.12
N TYR A 70 7.89 -12.53 -1.80
CA TYR A 70 8.92 -12.47 -0.76
C TYR A 70 8.79 -13.61 0.27
N PHE A 71 8.12 -14.71 -0.08
CA PHE A 71 7.87 -15.85 0.82
C PHE A 71 9.14 -16.48 1.39
N THR A 72 10.28 -16.38 0.71
CA THR A 72 11.56 -16.94 1.18
C THR A 72 12.24 -16.10 2.26
N ASN A 73 11.72 -14.91 2.59
CA ASN A 73 12.27 -14.04 3.63
C ASN A 73 11.15 -13.33 4.42
N PRO A 74 10.29 -14.10 5.12
CA PRO A 74 9.15 -13.54 5.82
C PRO A 74 9.63 -12.65 6.97
N SER A 75 9.01 -11.48 7.13
CA SER A 75 9.03 -10.78 8.41
C SER A 75 8.57 -11.79 9.47
N TYR A 76 9.36 -12.03 10.52
CA TYR A 76 9.05 -12.98 11.60
C TYR A 76 7.54 -13.00 11.93
N TRP A 77 6.94 -14.19 12.12
CA TRP A 77 5.49 -14.44 12.17
C TRP A 77 4.68 -13.55 13.13
N PHE A 78 5.34 -12.81 14.03
CA PHE A 78 4.74 -11.90 15.01
C PHE A 78 5.34 -10.49 14.94
N SER A 79 5.33 -9.88 13.76
CA SER A 79 5.88 -8.53 13.57
C SER A 79 4.77 -7.48 13.51
N ASN A 80 4.90 -6.42 14.32
CA ASN A 80 3.98 -5.28 14.34
C ASN A 80 4.63 -4.09 13.65
N ALA A 81 3.95 -3.51 12.66
CA ALA A 81 4.38 -2.30 11.99
C ALA A 81 3.34 -1.18 12.21
N ARG A 82 3.82 0.00 12.58
CA ARG A 82 3.01 1.23 12.64
C ARG A 82 3.33 2.08 11.43
N VAL A 83 2.39 2.20 10.51
CA VAL A 83 2.50 3.06 9.32
C VAL A 83 1.69 4.33 9.57
N ARG A 84 2.29 5.48 9.30
CA ARG A 84 1.64 6.80 9.34
C ARG A 84 2.17 7.61 8.17
N GLY A 85 1.30 8.35 7.50
CA GLY A 85 1.66 9.18 6.36
C GLY A 85 0.42 9.70 5.65
N GLU A 86 0.68 10.37 4.54
CA GLU A 86 -0.33 10.94 3.65
C GLU A 86 -0.11 10.37 2.24
N ALA A 87 -1.19 10.23 1.50
CA ALA A 87 -1.18 9.82 0.11
C ALA A 87 -1.94 10.86 -0.69
N SER A 88 -1.37 11.28 -1.82
CA SER A 88 -2.02 12.15 -2.79
C SER A 88 -2.18 11.40 -4.09
N LEU A 89 -3.29 11.64 -4.78
CA LEU A 89 -3.54 11.14 -6.12
C LEU A 89 -3.47 12.35 -7.05
N PRO A 90 -2.64 12.32 -8.11
CA PRO A 90 -2.69 13.36 -9.12
C PRO A 90 -4.00 13.19 -9.90
N ILE A 91 -5.02 13.95 -9.53
CA ILE A 91 -6.28 14.00 -10.26
C ILE A 91 -6.05 14.95 -11.45
N VAL A 92 -5.98 14.39 -12.64
CA VAL A 92 -5.98 15.16 -13.88
C VAL A 92 -7.42 15.18 -14.37
N GLU A 93 -8.07 16.35 -14.34
CA GLU A 93 -9.35 16.53 -15.03
C GLU A 93 -9.06 16.45 -16.53
N LEU A 94 -9.57 15.41 -17.17
CA LEU A 94 -9.54 15.30 -18.63
C LEU A 94 -10.73 16.12 -19.13
N GLU A 95 -10.46 17.29 -19.71
CA GLU A 95 -11.48 18.01 -20.50
C GLU A 95 -11.82 17.12 -21.71
N GLU A 96 -13.07 16.65 -21.78
CA GLU A 96 -13.59 16.00 -22.97
C GLU A 96 -13.77 17.07 -24.06
N GLU A 97 -12.99 16.97 -25.16
CA GLU A 97 -13.19 17.75 -26.39
C GLU A 97 -14.44 17.32 -27.18
#